data_AF-A0A1C0VBE6-F1
#
_entry.id   AF-A0A1C0VBE6-F1
#
_cell.length_a   1.000
_cell.length_b   1.000
_cell.length_c   1.000
_cell.angle_alpha   90.00
_cell.angle_beta   90.00
_cell.angle_gamma   90.00
#
_symmetry.space_group_name_H-M   'P 1'
#
loop_
_entity.id
_entity.type
_entity.pdbx_description
1 polymer ?
#
loop_
_entity_poly.entity_id
_entity_poly.type
_entity_poly.pdbx_seq_one_letter_code
_entity_poly.pdbx_strand_id
1 'polypeptide(L)'
;MQEFGLTLEQTRIMFSYQYHLVLADIEYETDYNIKSLKRQWLSQWKESTELFLKSQINGEKDFDFHLITNFDLLTTSAKNNFSNKQNLYVMLLEVILFKPYYPLGNSNDEKFKNLKIADEDKLTNKLKYFARTLDVDSSLVTRFKSNYNEAIKEIKGGWNPWFIGVIGAVALAILAAFFTPAIAALLAPILVPGLSGAAAVSAVLAALGGGAIAAGGLGMAGGFAVIVGGGAILGASAGVGVGALFSQSPDAALTQAAKLEVVMKEILHTQQDIRKAQEIIKEQRQAIRSLEDQLDKLLLDKEKNSKKIDNLKQAIDYLKKALERNQDLLASYTKLTNEYVISPICSKCFHLNKNFEVGKPRSCKAFTRIPDEIWKGDNDHQRPYPSDKGIIFKSIDEQ
;
A
#
# COMPACT_ATOMS: atom_id res chain seq x y z
N MET A 1 -3.79 -0.54 13.78
CA MET A 1 -3.88 0.00 12.40
C MET A 1 -3.03 1.26 12.14
N GLN A 2 -2.18 1.74 13.06
CA GLN A 2 -1.25 2.86 12.79
C GLN A 2 -0.14 2.54 11.76
N GLU A 3 -0.03 1.31 11.26
CA GLU A 3 1.13 0.78 10.54
C GLU A 3 1.00 0.74 9.00
N PHE A 4 0.01 1.44 8.43
CA PHE A 4 -0.22 1.49 6.97
C PHE A 4 -0.22 2.92 6.40
N GLY A 5 -0.18 3.94 7.26
CA GLY A 5 -0.04 5.34 6.86
C GLY A 5 1.41 5.80 6.90
N LEU A 6 1.78 6.68 5.98
CA LEU A 6 2.95 7.53 6.14
C LEU A 6 2.59 8.69 7.07
N THR A 7 3.54 9.15 7.90
CA THR A 7 3.40 10.44 8.60
C THR A 7 3.41 11.60 7.61
N LEU A 8 3.07 12.82 8.06
CA LEU A 8 3.11 14.00 7.21
C LEU A 8 4.52 14.26 6.63
N GLU A 9 5.57 14.13 7.45
CA GLU A 9 6.96 14.22 7.00
C GLU A 9 7.37 13.08 6.05
N GLN A 10 6.98 11.83 6.35
CA GLN A 10 7.23 10.71 5.44
C GLN A 10 6.52 10.89 4.09
N THR A 11 5.36 11.55 4.08
CA THR A 11 4.61 11.92 2.87
C THR A 11 5.28 13.05 2.10
N ARG A 12 5.79 14.08 2.77
CA ARG A 12 6.63 15.13 2.18
C ARG A 12 7.91 14.55 1.55
N ILE A 13 8.56 13.60 2.20
CA ILE A 13 9.72 12.86 1.67
C ILE A 13 9.33 12.06 0.41
N MET A 14 8.21 11.32 0.44
CA MET A 14 7.68 10.60 -0.73
C MET A 14 7.47 11.55 -1.93
N PHE A 15 6.81 12.69 -1.71
CA PHE A 15 6.60 13.69 -2.76
C PHE A 15 7.90 14.33 -3.25
N SER A 16 8.87 14.51 -2.37
CA SER A 16 10.19 14.99 -2.76
C SER A 16 10.91 13.96 -3.66
N TYR A 17 10.80 12.65 -3.40
CA TYR A 17 11.30 11.62 -4.32
C TYR A 17 10.57 11.62 -5.67
N GLN A 18 9.25 11.81 -5.68
CA GLN A 18 8.48 11.96 -6.93
C GLN A 18 8.91 13.21 -7.72
N TYR A 19 9.15 14.35 -7.03
CA TYR A 19 9.72 15.56 -7.64
C TYR A 19 11.08 15.30 -8.31
N HIS A 20 12.01 14.63 -7.60
CA HIS A 20 13.33 14.27 -8.16
C HIS A 20 13.26 13.23 -9.29
N LEU A 21 12.23 12.39 -9.31
CA LEU A 21 11.97 11.46 -10.42
C LEU A 21 11.58 12.22 -11.70
N VAL A 22 10.73 13.24 -11.57
CA VAL A 22 10.29 14.07 -12.72
C VAL A 22 11.39 15.03 -13.17
N LEU A 23 12.22 15.56 -12.26
CA LEU A 23 13.43 16.29 -12.65
C LEU A 23 14.34 15.43 -13.53
N ALA A 24 14.56 14.16 -13.18
CA ALA A 24 15.37 13.26 -13.98
C ALA A 24 14.77 13.02 -15.38
N ASP A 25 13.44 12.83 -15.49
CA ASP A 25 12.78 12.74 -16.81
C ASP A 25 12.90 14.02 -17.63
N ILE A 26 12.79 15.19 -16.99
CA ILE A 26 13.05 16.50 -17.61
C ILE A 26 14.51 16.59 -18.08
N GLU A 27 15.48 16.07 -17.33
CA GLU A 27 16.90 16.03 -17.75
C GLU A 27 17.09 15.16 -18.99
N TYR A 28 16.45 13.98 -19.05
CA TYR A 28 16.52 13.04 -20.17
C TYR A 28 15.81 13.52 -21.44
N GLU A 29 14.84 14.44 -21.33
CA GLU A 29 14.13 15.02 -22.47
C GLU A 29 15.06 15.83 -23.38
N THR A 30 15.08 15.52 -24.68
CA THR A 30 15.91 16.20 -25.69
C THR A 30 15.17 17.31 -26.41
N ASP A 31 13.84 17.23 -26.57
CA ASP A 31 13.06 18.29 -27.20
C ASP A 31 12.87 19.47 -26.22
N TYR A 32 13.35 20.65 -26.61
CA TYR A 32 13.31 21.85 -25.78
C TYR A 32 11.89 22.31 -25.40
N ASN A 33 10.92 22.15 -26.31
CA ASN A 33 9.53 22.55 -26.08
C ASN A 33 8.84 21.58 -25.12
N ILE A 34 9.03 20.27 -25.32
CA ILE A 34 8.54 19.23 -24.40
C ILE A 34 9.20 19.41 -23.02
N LYS A 35 10.51 19.66 -22.95
CA LYS A 35 11.25 19.94 -21.70
C LYS A 35 10.68 21.16 -20.97
N SER A 36 10.30 22.21 -21.69
CA SER A 36 9.63 23.40 -21.14
C SER A 36 8.24 23.09 -20.59
N LEU A 37 7.42 22.30 -21.30
CA LEU A 37 6.10 21.86 -20.83
C LEU A 37 6.19 20.95 -19.60
N LYS A 38 7.13 20.00 -19.58
CA LYS A 38 7.39 19.14 -18.41
C LYS A 38 7.79 19.95 -17.17
N ARG A 39 8.61 21.01 -17.33
CA ARG A 39 8.95 21.95 -16.25
C ARG A 39 7.73 22.72 -15.74
N GLN A 40 6.84 23.18 -16.63
CA GLN A 40 5.59 23.85 -16.24
C GLN A 40 4.68 22.90 -15.45
N TRP A 41 4.51 21.66 -15.91
CA TRP A 41 3.76 20.62 -15.19
C TRP A 41 4.34 20.37 -13.79
N LEU A 42 5.66 20.18 -13.68
CA LEU A 42 6.32 19.93 -12.40
C LEU A 42 6.17 21.11 -11.43
N SER A 43 6.19 22.34 -11.92
CA SER A 43 5.97 23.53 -11.09
C SER A 43 4.55 23.57 -10.51
N GLN A 44 3.53 23.32 -11.34
CA GLN A 44 2.12 23.31 -10.90
C GLN A 44 1.81 22.12 -9.99
N TRP A 45 2.40 20.95 -10.28
CA TRP A 45 2.30 19.77 -9.43
C TRP A 45 2.94 20.00 -8.06
N LYS A 46 4.13 20.61 -8.02
CA LYS A 46 4.81 20.99 -6.78
C LYS A 46 3.95 21.95 -5.95
N GLU A 47 3.47 23.04 -6.55
CA GLU A 47 2.63 24.03 -5.87
C GLU A 47 1.36 23.38 -5.27
N SER A 48 0.67 22.56 -6.05
CA SER A 48 -0.52 21.82 -5.60
C SER A 48 -0.20 20.87 -4.43
N THR A 49 0.96 20.23 -4.46
CA THR A 49 1.42 19.29 -3.43
C THR A 49 1.83 20.02 -2.15
N GLU A 50 2.49 21.17 -2.24
CA GLU A 50 2.86 21.99 -1.08
C GLU A 50 1.63 22.65 -0.43
N LEU A 51 0.64 23.09 -1.22
CA LEU A 51 -0.66 23.54 -0.71
C LEU A 51 -1.41 22.42 0.01
N PHE A 52 -1.37 21.20 -0.52
CA PHE A 52 -1.91 20.02 0.17
C PHE A 52 -1.18 19.75 1.50
N LEU A 53 0.16 19.69 1.51
CA LEU A 53 0.93 19.46 2.74
C LEU A 53 0.64 20.53 3.80
N LYS A 54 0.55 21.80 3.39
CA LYS A 54 0.18 22.93 4.23
C LYS A 54 -1.23 22.79 4.84
N SER A 55 -2.20 22.26 4.09
CA SER A 55 -3.57 22.10 4.58
C SER A 55 -3.73 21.00 5.64
N GLN A 56 -2.73 20.12 5.79
CA GLN A 56 -2.71 19.08 6.84
C GLN A 56 -2.11 19.59 8.18
N ILE A 57 -1.55 20.81 8.22
CA ILE A 57 -0.89 21.37 9.40
C ILE A 57 -1.95 21.81 10.42
N ASN A 58 -2.37 20.89 11.30
CA ASN A 58 -3.34 21.13 12.37
C ASN A 58 -2.72 21.88 13.58
N GLY A 59 -2.12 23.06 13.32
CA GLY A 59 -1.58 23.93 14.36
C GLY A 59 -0.13 23.65 14.79
N GLU A 60 0.57 22.70 14.15
CA GLU A 60 2.02 22.55 14.30
C GLU A 60 2.73 23.80 13.75
N LYS A 61 3.38 24.56 14.62
CA LYS A 61 3.96 25.88 14.27
C LYS A 61 5.29 25.80 13.51
N ASP A 62 5.83 24.61 13.30
CA ASP A 62 7.23 24.40 12.86
C ASP A 62 7.38 23.29 11.80
N PHE A 63 6.28 22.88 11.14
CA PHE A 63 6.35 21.92 10.04
C PHE A 63 6.65 22.62 8.70
N ASP A 64 7.81 22.34 8.12
CA ASP A 64 8.12 22.75 6.75
C ASP A 64 7.34 21.90 5.75
N PHE A 65 6.40 22.51 5.04
CA PHE A 65 5.58 21.86 4.01
C PHE A 65 6.20 21.89 2.60
N HIS A 66 7.36 22.54 2.42
CA HIS A 66 8.00 22.63 1.10
C HIS A 66 8.75 21.35 0.74
N LEU A 67 8.70 20.95 -0.54
CA LEU A 67 9.39 19.74 -1.01
C LEU A 67 10.92 19.93 -0.97
N ILE A 68 11.63 18.86 -0.57
CA ILE A 68 13.08 18.85 -0.41
C ILE A 68 13.74 18.78 -1.80
N THR A 69 14.07 19.94 -2.36
CA THR A 69 14.64 20.07 -3.72
C THR A 69 16.13 19.72 -3.81
N ASN A 70 16.84 19.60 -2.69
CA ASN A 70 18.21 19.08 -2.65
C ASN A 70 18.18 17.56 -2.38
N PHE A 71 18.83 16.78 -3.25
CA PHE A 71 18.76 15.31 -3.19
C PHE A 71 19.52 14.68 -2.01
N ASP A 72 20.63 15.29 -1.57
CA ASP A 72 21.43 14.79 -0.44
C ASP A 72 20.71 15.04 0.89
N LEU A 73 20.06 16.20 1.04
CA LEU A 73 19.17 16.48 2.15
C LEU A 73 17.96 15.53 2.15
N LEU A 74 17.35 15.28 0.98
CA LEU A 74 16.24 14.32 0.87
C LEU A 74 16.64 12.92 1.32
N THR A 75 17.80 12.44 0.87
CA THR A 75 18.32 11.12 1.26
C THR A 75 18.57 11.05 2.76
N THR A 76 19.11 12.12 3.36
CA THR A 76 19.34 12.23 4.80
C THR A 76 18.02 12.23 5.59
N SER A 77 17.06 13.07 5.20
CA SER A 77 15.73 13.11 5.82
C SER A 77 15.00 11.77 5.72
N ALA A 78 15.14 11.06 4.61
CA ALA A 78 14.56 9.74 4.43
C ALA A 78 15.18 8.69 5.37
N LYS A 79 16.52 8.62 5.48
CA LYS A 79 17.17 7.71 6.43
C LYS A 79 16.78 8.00 7.89
N ASN A 80 16.57 9.26 8.25
CA ASN A 80 16.17 9.65 9.60
C ASN A 80 14.69 9.37 9.92
N ASN A 81 13.78 9.55 8.95
CA ASN A 81 12.33 9.43 9.18
C ASN A 81 11.76 8.03 8.90
N PHE A 82 12.51 7.14 8.25
CA PHE A 82 12.06 5.79 7.89
C PHE A 82 12.79 4.70 8.70
N SER A 83 12.72 4.80 10.04
CA SER A 83 13.17 3.74 10.95
C SER A 83 12.42 2.41 10.76
N ASN A 84 11.18 2.46 10.30
CA ASN A 84 10.39 1.28 9.93
C ASN A 84 10.53 0.96 8.42
N LYS A 85 11.11 -0.21 8.13
CA LYS A 85 11.24 -0.81 6.79
C LYS A 85 9.90 -0.97 6.05
N GLN A 86 8.79 -1.17 6.75
CA GLN A 86 7.45 -1.22 6.15
C GLN A 86 7.06 0.10 5.50
N ASN A 87 7.15 1.20 6.25
CA ASN A 87 6.84 2.54 5.74
C ASN A 87 7.79 2.91 4.59
N LEU A 88 9.07 2.52 4.68
CA LEU A 88 10.06 2.73 3.62
C LEU A 88 9.65 2.03 2.31
N TYR A 89 9.19 0.77 2.41
CA TYR A 89 8.75 -0.01 1.25
C TYR A 89 7.42 0.49 0.69
N VAL A 90 6.51 0.98 1.53
CA VAL A 90 5.27 1.63 1.10
C VAL A 90 5.55 2.96 0.38
N MET A 91 6.48 3.78 0.88
CA MET A 91 6.94 4.99 0.19
C MET A 91 7.60 4.65 -1.16
N LEU A 92 8.50 3.67 -1.18
CA LEU A 92 9.17 3.24 -2.41
C LEU A 92 8.17 2.68 -3.42
N LEU A 93 7.13 1.95 -3.00
CA LEU A 93 6.05 1.48 -3.87
C LEU A 93 5.36 2.65 -4.59
N GLU A 94 5.03 3.71 -3.86
CA GLU A 94 4.42 4.92 -4.43
C GLU A 94 5.36 5.69 -5.36
N VAL A 95 6.66 5.76 -5.06
CA VAL A 95 7.66 6.39 -5.95
C VAL A 95 7.90 5.55 -7.21
N ILE A 96 7.99 4.22 -7.09
CA ILE A 96 8.25 3.29 -8.21
C ILE A 96 7.07 3.21 -9.19
N LEU A 97 5.85 3.34 -8.69
CA LEU A 97 4.61 3.29 -9.48
C LEU A 97 4.08 4.68 -9.87
N PHE A 98 4.75 5.76 -9.47
CA PHE A 98 4.39 7.12 -9.85
C PHE A 98 4.51 7.31 -11.37
N LYS A 99 3.48 7.93 -11.96
CA LYS A 99 3.44 8.28 -13.38
C LYS A 99 3.10 9.76 -13.48
N PRO A 100 4.06 10.63 -13.86
CA PRO A 100 3.82 12.06 -14.00
C PRO A 100 2.99 12.40 -15.24
N TYR A 101 2.76 13.69 -15.45
CA TYR A 101 2.09 14.26 -16.62
C TYR A 101 0.60 13.92 -16.77
N TYR A 102 -0.03 13.52 -15.67
CA TYR A 102 -1.49 13.43 -15.59
C TYR A 102 -2.14 14.84 -15.52
N PRO A 103 -3.43 14.97 -15.92
CA PRO A 103 -4.20 16.20 -15.76
C PRO A 103 -4.27 16.64 -14.29
N LEU A 104 -3.90 17.89 -14.00
CA LEU A 104 -3.84 18.45 -12.64
C LEU A 104 -5.19 19.05 -12.18
N GLY A 105 -6.23 19.00 -13.03
CA GLY A 105 -7.54 19.58 -12.76
C GLY A 105 -7.59 21.09 -12.99
N ASN A 106 -6.73 21.63 -13.85
CA ASN A 106 -6.65 23.07 -14.13
C ASN A 106 -6.65 23.41 -15.63
N SER A 107 -6.76 24.70 -15.97
CA SER A 107 -6.91 25.18 -17.35
C SER A 107 -5.72 24.89 -18.28
N ASN A 108 -4.60 24.39 -17.77
CA ASN A 108 -3.44 23.98 -18.56
C ASN A 108 -3.43 22.50 -18.94
N ASP A 109 -4.35 21.66 -18.46
CA ASP A 109 -4.30 20.20 -18.62
C ASP A 109 -4.20 19.73 -20.09
N GLU A 110 -4.89 20.39 -21.02
CA GLU A 110 -4.79 20.10 -22.46
C GLU A 110 -3.37 20.30 -23.02
N LYS A 111 -2.55 21.18 -22.41
CA LYS A 111 -1.13 21.37 -22.77
C LYS A 111 -0.24 20.21 -22.32
N PHE A 112 -0.67 19.46 -21.30
CA PHE A 112 0.11 18.38 -20.69
C PHE A 112 -0.29 16.98 -21.19
N LYS A 113 -1.51 16.85 -21.72
CA LYS A 113 -2.14 15.60 -22.21
C LYS A 113 -1.29 14.68 -23.08
N ASN A 114 -0.34 15.22 -23.84
CA ASN A 114 0.53 14.46 -24.75
C ASN A 114 1.96 14.23 -24.23
N LEU A 115 2.28 14.74 -23.04
CA LEU A 115 3.60 14.52 -22.42
C LEU A 115 3.74 13.05 -22.00
N LYS A 116 4.96 12.53 -22.16
CA LYS A 116 5.32 11.14 -21.85
C LYS A 116 6.68 11.11 -21.17
N ILE A 117 6.98 10.02 -20.46
CA ILE A 117 8.34 9.71 -20.04
C ILE A 117 9.26 9.71 -21.27
N ALA A 118 10.40 10.40 -21.17
CA ALA A 118 11.40 10.50 -22.25
C ALA A 118 12.14 9.16 -22.45
N ASP A 119 12.46 8.47 -21.35
CA ASP A 119 13.24 7.24 -21.36
C ASP A 119 12.93 6.38 -20.11
N GLU A 120 12.12 5.33 -20.30
CA GLU A 120 11.68 4.41 -19.22
C GLU A 120 12.83 3.61 -18.61
N ASP A 121 13.88 3.31 -19.36
CA ASP A 121 15.04 2.54 -18.87
C ASP A 121 15.95 3.43 -18.01
N LYS A 122 16.24 4.66 -18.44
CA LYS A 122 16.92 5.66 -17.61
C LYS A 122 16.13 5.96 -16.34
N LEU A 123 14.81 6.15 -16.45
CA LEU A 123 13.94 6.39 -15.29
C LEU A 123 13.92 5.19 -14.33
N THR A 124 13.89 3.97 -14.86
CA THR A 124 14.00 2.75 -14.05
C THR A 124 15.37 2.63 -13.37
N ASN A 125 16.44 3.08 -14.02
CA ASN A 125 17.77 3.15 -13.41
C ASN A 125 17.87 4.25 -12.33
N LYS A 126 17.17 5.39 -12.49
CA LYS A 126 17.03 6.42 -11.43
C LYS A 126 16.29 5.87 -10.21
N LEU A 127 15.21 5.10 -10.40
CA LEU A 127 14.53 4.39 -9.30
C LEU A 127 15.44 3.37 -8.60
N LYS A 128 16.25 2.61 -9.35
CA LYS A 128 17.25 1.69 -8.77
C LYS A 128 18.34 2.43 -7.99
N TYR A 129 18.70 3.64 -8.41
CA TYR A 129 19.60 4.51 -7.67
C TYR A 129 18.97 5.00 -6.36
N PHE A 130 17.72 5.48 -6.38
CA PHE A 130 16.98 5.86 -5.16
C PHE A 130 16.89 4.74 -4.13
N ALA A 131 16.61 3.50 -4.57
CA ALA A 131 16.61 2.34 -3.67
C ALA A 131 17.97 2.15 -2.99
N ARG A 132 19.08 2.20 -3.74
CA ARG A 132 20.43 2.04 -3.18
C ARG A 132 20.84 3.16 -2.24
N THR A 133 20.46 4.40 -2.51
CA THR A 133 20.73 5.53 -1.60
C THR A 133 19.99 5.41 -0.27
N LEU A 134 18.95 4.58 -0.20
CA LEU A 134 18.17 4.25 0.99
C LEU A 134 18.55 2.88 1.60
N ASP A 135 19.68 2.31 1.18
CA ASP A 135 20.19 1.00 1.61
C ASP A 135 19.22 -0.17 1.31
N VAL A 136 18.40 -0.01 0.26
CA VAL A 136 17.43 -1.00 -0.23
C VAL A 136 17.94 -1.66 -1.51
N ASP A 137 17.80 -2.99 -1.59
CA ASP A 137 18.20 -3.75 -2.76
C ASP A 137 17.44 -3.31 -4.02
N SER A 138 18.19 -2.96 -5.08
CA SER A 138 17.62 -2.41 -6.32
C SER A 138 16.72 -3.37 -7.11
N SER A 139 16.73 -4.68 -6.81
CA SER A 139 15.76 -5.64 -7.35
C SER A 139 14.33 -5.36 -6.89
N LEU A 140 14.13 -4.62 -5.77
CA LEU A 140 12.81 -4.18 -5.29
C LEU A 140 12.05 -3.44 -6.40
N VAL A 141 12.74 -2.58 -7.17
CA VAL A 141 12.14 -1.80 -8.27
C VAL A 141 11.54 -2.72 -9.33
N THR A 142 12.28 -3.73 -9.76
CA THR A 142 11.82 -4.70 -10.75
C THR A 142 10.72 -5.60 -10.16
N ARG A 143 10.86 -6.04 -8.91
CA ARG A 143 9.86 -6.85 -8.19
C ARG A 143 8.52 -6.13 -8.07
N PHE A 144 8.52 -4.86 -7.65
CA PHE A 144 7.31 -4.06 -7.50
C PHE A 144 6.65 -3.75 -8.85
N LYS A 145 7.41 -3.33 -9.88
CA LYS A 145 6.86 -3.13 -11.23
C LYS A 145 6.25 -4.43 -11.78
N SER A 146 6.93 -5.58 -11.59
CA SER A 146 6.44 -6.89 -12.05
C SER A 146 5.15 -7.31 -11.32
N ASN A 147 5.17 -7.34 -9.99
CA ASN A 147 4.02 -7.76 -9.18
C ASN A 147 2.81 -6.85 -9.41
N TYR A 148 3.02 -5.54 -9.59
CA TYR A 148 1.95 -4.60 -9.92
C TYR A 148 1.34 -4.87 -11.30
N ASN A 149 2.17 -5.05 -12.33
CA ASN A 149 1.68 -5.32 -13.69
C ASN A 149 0.95 -6.68 -13.78
N GLU A 150 1.44 -7.70 -13.06
CA GLU A 150 0.76 -8.98 -12.88
C GLU A 150 -0.61 -8.79 -12.23
N ALA A 151 -0.69 -8.10 -11.08
CA ALA A 151 -1.95 -7.83 -10.40
C ALA A 151 -2.95 -7.09 -11.29
N ILE A 152 -2.52 -6.03 -12.00
CA ILE A 152 -3.36 -5.30 -12.97
C ILE A 152 -3.90 -6.25 -14.06
N LYS A 153 -3.04 -7.07 -14.66
CA LYS A 153 -3.42 -8.01 -15.74
C LYS A 153 -4.47 -9.02 -15.25
N GLU A 154 -4.22 -9.64 -14.10
CA GLU A 154 -5.05 -10.73 -13.58
C GLU A 154 -6.37 -10.22 -12.96
N ILE A 155 -6.35 -9.14 -12.16
CA ILE A 155 -7.57 -8.52 -11.61
C ILE A 155 -8.50 -8.04 -12.74
N LYS A 156 -7.92 -7.50 -13.82
CA LYS A 156 -8.70 -7.03 -14.96
C LYS A 156 -9.19 -8.17 -15.89
N GLY A 157 -8.51 -9.31 -15.90
CA GLY A 157 -8.78 -10.42 -16.82
C GLY A 157 -8.21 -10.20 -18.23
N GLY A 158 -7.12 -9.45 -18.37
CA GLY A 158 -6.45 -9.23 -19.66
C GLY A 158 -5.46 -8.06 -19.69
N TRP A 159 -4.43 -8.19 -20.52
CA TRP A 159 -3.43 -7.13 -20.73
C TRP A 159 -3.93 -6.09 -21.74
N ASN A 160 -3.92 -4.81 -21.38
CA ASN A 160 -4.07 -3.70 -22.33
C ASN A 160 -2.98 -2.64 -22.05
N PRO A 161 -2.01 -2.43 -22.96
CA PRO A 161 -0.90 -1.49 -22.73
C PRO A 161 -1.37 -0.05 -22.49
N TRP A 162 -2.50 0.34 -23.08
CA TRP A 162 -3.03 1.71 -23.02
C TRP A 162 -3.49 2.10 -21.60
N PHE A 163 -3.95 1.13 -20.80
CA PHE A 163 -4.40 1.39 -19.43
C PHE A 163 -3.28 1.84 -18.50
N ILE A 164 -2.04 1.42 -18.78
CA ILE A 164 -0.88 1.81 -17.96
C ILE A 164 -0.66 3.33 -17.98
N GLY A 165 -1.01 4.02 -19.08
CA GLY A 165 -0.89 5.48 -19.21
C GLY A 165 -1.96 6.30 -18.48
N VAL A 166 -3.19 5.79 -18.38
CA VAL A 166 -4.33 6.51 -17.74
C VAL A 166 -4.17 6.60 -16.21
N ILE A 167 -3.46 5.64 -15.62
CA ILE A 167 -3.37 5.40 -14.17
C ILE A 167 -2.62 6.51 -13.39
N GLY A 168 -1.83 7.37 -14.04
CA GLY A 168 -1.24 8.53 -13.35
C GLY A 168 -2.30 9.45 -12.72
N ALA A 169 -3.52 9.45 -13.26
CA ALA A 169 -4.61 10.34 -12.84
C ALA A 169 -5.40 9.90 -11.59
N VAL A 170 -4.90 8.96 -10.76
CA VAL A 170 -5.57 8.62 -9.47
C VAL A 170 -5.20 9.62 -8.35
N ALA A 171 -5.22 10.90 -8.70
CA ALA A 171 -5.10 12.07 -7.83
C ALA A 171 -6.19 13.09 -8.20
N LEU A 172 -7.45 12.64 -8.29
CA LEU A 172 -8.58 13.44 -8.73
C LEU A 172 -9.73 13.45 -7.71
N ALA A 173 -10.00 14.63 -7.16
CA ALA A 173 -11.28 15.13 -6.68
C ALA A 173 -12.19 14.12 -5.94
N ILE A 174 -11.94 13.95 -4.63
CA ILE A 174 -12.94 13.36 -3.74
C ILE A 174 -14.00 14.41 -3.41
N LEU A 175 -15.23 14.17 -3.86
CA LEU A 175 -16.42 14.85 -3.32
C LEU A 175 -16.77 14.21 -1.98
N ALA A 176 -16.48 14.91 -0.88
CA ALA A 176 -16.83 14.45 0.47
C ALA A 176 -18.33 14.68 0.74
N ALA A 177 -19.08 13.59 0.90
CA ALA A 177 -20.43 13.61 1.43
C ALA A 177 -20.60 12.50 2.50
N PHE A 178 -20.75 12.92 3.75
CA PHE A 178 -21.15 12.19 4.97
C PHE A 178 -20.10 11.42 5.82
N PHE A 179 -19.84 11.98 7.01
CA PHE A 179 -19.34 11.31 8.22
C PHE A 179 -20.48 10.59 8.98
N THR A 180 -20.20 9.74 9.97
CA THR A 180 -21.23 9.06 10.81
C THR A 180 -21.07 9.24 12.33
N PRO A 181 -22.17 9.14 13.14
CA PRO A 181 -22.23 9.76 14.47
C PRO A 181 -21.71 8.96 15.69
N ALA A 182 -21.48 7.65 15.57
CA ALA A 182 -21.14 6.79 16.72
C ALA A 182 -19.61 6.71 16.95
N ILE A 183 -18.86 6.53 15.86
CA ILE A 183 -17.52 7.11 15.72
C ILE A 183 -17.67 8.64 15.47
N ALA A 184 -18.62 9.27 16.18
CA ALA A 184 -18.56 10.67 16.51
C ALA A 184 -18.78 11.06 17.98
N ALA A 185 -18.47 10.26 19.03
CA ALA A 185 -18.54 10.74 20.44
C ALA A 185 -17.28 10.62 21.36
N LEU A 186 -16.26 9.81 21.04
CA LEU A 186 -15.24 9.32 21.98
C LEU A 186 -13.95 10.17 22.24
N LEU A 187 -13.39 10.96 21.31
CA LEU A 187 -12.03 11.57 21.48
C LEU A 187 -11.97 13.11 21.29
N ALA A 188 -13.06 13.81 20.94
CA ALA A 188 -13.06 15.27 20.94
C ALA A 188 -13.03 15.93 22.32
N PRO A 189 -13.35 15.28 23.47
CA PRO A 189 -13.00 15.87 24.76
C PRO A 189 -11.49 16.16 24.89
N ILE A 190 -10.66 15.46 24.10
CA ILE A 190 -9.20 15.57 24.06
C ILE A 190 -8.73 16.48 22.91
N LEU A 191 -9.39 16.44 21.75
CA LEU A 191 -8.97 17.16 20.54
C LEU A 191 -9.73 18.48 20.27
N VAL A 192 -10.94 18.67 20.79
CA VAL A 192 -11.71 19.93 20.77
C VAL A 192 -12.52 20.07 22.08
N PRO A 193 -11.90 20.56 23.17
CA PRO A 193 -12.50 20.56 24.49
C PRO A 193 -13.88 21.26 24.55
N GLY A 194 -14.88 20.56 25.09
CA GLY A 194 -16.25 21.08 25.26
C GLY A 194 -17.34 20.42 24.41
N LEU A 195 -16.99 19.51 23.49
CA LEU A 195 -17.95 18.77 22.66
C LEU A 195 -18.22 17.34 23.17
N SER A 196 -19.46 16.87 23.03
CA SER A 196 -19.92 15.53 23.43
C SER A 196 -21.00 14.98 22.48
N GLY A 197 -21.33 13.69 22.61
CA GLY A 197 -22.27 13.02 21.70
C GLY A 197 -21.78 13.09 20.24
N ALA A 198 -22.69 12.99 19.27
CA ALA A 198 -22.47 12.89 17.82
C ALA A 198 -21.56 13.94 17.12
N ALA A 199 -21.02 14.93 17.82
CA ALA A 199 -20.03 15.87 17.28
C ALA A 199 -18.58 15.48 17.64
N ALA A 200 -18.41 14.74 18.74
CA ALA A 200 -17.16 14.54 19.45
C ALA A 200 -16.24 13.38 19.01
N VAL A 201 -16.39 12.81 17.82
CA VAL A 201 -15.35 11.94 17.19
C VAL A 201 -15.43 11.91 15.65
N SER A 202 -16.37 12.64 15.04
CA SER A 202 -16.27 13.14 13.65
C SER A 202 -15.03 14.03 13.55
N ALA A 203 -14.81 14.87 14.56
CA ALA A 203 -13.58 15.65 14.77
C ALA A 203 -12.30 14.82 14.95
N VAL A 204 -12.36 13.49 14.81
CA VAL A 204 -11.30 12.57 15.22
C VAL A 204 -11.09 11.44 14.22
N LEU A 205 -12.15 10.92 13.60
CA LEU A 205 -12.04 10.34 12.26
C LEU A 205 -11.40 11.36 11.29
N ALA A 206 -11.65 12.66 11.50
CA ALA A 206 -10.96 13.75 10.81
C ALA A 206 -9.50 14.00 11.28
N ALA A 207 -9.06 13.42 12.40
CA ALA A 207 -7.72 13.66 12.98
C ALA A 207 -6.79 12.42 12.94
N LEU A 208 -7.34 11.20 12.85
CA LEU A 208 -6.60 9.93 12.96
C LEU A 208 -6.75 9.09 11.67
N GLY A 209 -6.16 9.58 10.58
CA GLY A 209 -6.31 9.05 9.22
C GLY A 209 -6.15 7.53 9.09
N GLY A 210 -7.21 6.86 8.63
CA GLY A 210 -7.23 5.43 8.32
C GLY A 210 -6.64 5.12 6.95
N GLY A 211 -5.31 5.21 6.80
CA GLY A 211 -4.57 4.73 5.61
C GLY A 211 -4.68 5.56 4.33
N ALA A 212 -5.52 6.60 4.30
CA ALA A 212 -5.57 7.60 3.24
C ALA A 212 -5.48 9.01 3.85
N ILE A 213 -4.66 9.87 3.27
CA ILE A 213 -4.57 11.28 3.70
C ILE A 213 -5.61 12.06 2.87
N ALA A 214 -6.82 12.10 3.41
CA ALA A 214 -7.99 12.72 2.81
C ALA A 214 -8.52 13.84 3.71
N ALA A 215 -7.94 15.03 3.60
CA ALA A 215 -8.49 16.25 4.17
C ALA A 215 -8.27 17.44 3.23
N GLY A 216 -9.33 18.23 2.99
CA GLY A 216 -9.30 19.41 2.11
C GLY A 216 -10.70 19.78 1.62
N GLY A 217 -11.24 20.92 2.06
CA GLY A 217 -12.57 21.39 1.71
C GLY A 217 -12.67 22.13 0.37
N LEU A 218 -13.89 22.32 -0.13
CA LEU A 218 -14.18 23.06 -1.36
C LEU A 218 -13.93 24.57 -1.19
N GLY A 219 -12.77 25.06 -1.62
CA GLY A 219 -12.49 26.50 -1.63
C GLY A 219 -11.08 26.87 -2.09
N MET A 220 -10.94 27.11 -3.41
CA MET A 220 -9.71 27.53 -4.12
C MET A 220 -8.66 26.43 -4.37
N ALA A 221 -8.32 26.23 -5.65
CA ALA A 221 -7.19 25.47 -6.19
C ALA A 221 -6.99 23.99 -5.74
N GLY A 222 -7.61 23.06 -6.48
CA GLY A 222 -7.14 21.66 -6.58
C GLY A 222 -7.63 20.69 -5.50
N GLY A 223 -8.65 19.88 -5.83
CA GLY A 223 -9.16 18.80 -4.97
C GLY A 223 -8.21 17.59 -4.91
N PHE A 224 -7.07 17.74 -4.25
CA PHE A 224 -6.01 16.73 -4.15
C PHE A 224 -6.26 15.79 -2.95
N ALA A 225 -6.13 14.48 -3.18
CA ALA A 225 -6.25 13.45 -2.13
C ALA A 225 -5.15 12.41 -2.31
N VAL A 226 -4.51 12.01 -1.21
CA VAL A 226 -3.27 11.22 -1.27
C VAL A 226 -3.50 9.82 -0.70
N ILE A 227 -3.30 8.83 -1.56
CA ILE A 227 -3.57 7.43 -1.28
C ILE A 227 -2.28 6.65 -1.43
N VAL A 228 -1.86 5.99 -0.35
CA VAL A 228 -0.58 5.30 -0.25
C VAL A 228 -0.81 3.79 -0.08
N GLY A 229 -0.08 2.95 -0.81
CA GLY A 229 0.00 1.51 -0.55
C GLY A 229 -1.30 0.72 -0.76
N GLY A 230 -2.26 1.24 -1.54
CA GLY A 230 -3.59 0.64 -1.69
C GLY A 230 -4.59 1.01 -0.58
N GLY A 231 -4.19 1.87 0.37
CA GLY A 231 -4.94 2.18 1.59
C GLY A 231 -6.36 2.74 1.40
N ALA A 232 -6.68 3.35 0.24
CA ALA A 232 -8.04 3.85 -0.04
C ALA A 232 -9.09 2.74 -0.09
N ILE A 233 -8.70 1.51 -0.40
CA ILE A 233 -9.63 0.37 -0.31
C ILE A 233 -10.03 0.22 1.15
N LEU A 234 -9.07 0.13 2.06
CA LEU A 234 -9.31 -0.08 3.49
C LEU A 234 -10.06 1.11 4.11
N GLY A 235 -9.80 2.33 3.63
CA GLY A 235 -10.52 3.54 4.05
C GLY A 235 -11.94 3.71 3.52
N ALA A 236 -12.38 2.91 2.53
CA ALA A 236 -13.72 3.05 1.93
C ALA A 236 -14.85 2.68 2.91
N SER A 237 -14.60 1.79 3.87
CA SER A 237 -15.55 1.42 4.94
C SER A 237 -15.84 2.54 5.93
N ALA A 238 -14.95 3.54 6.02
CA ALA A 238 -15.04 4.65 6.98
C ALA A 238 -15.93 5.83 6.50
N GLY A 239 -16.61 5.70 5.35
CA GLY A 239 -17.47 6.75 4.78
C GLY A 239 -16.73 7.89 4.06
N VAL A 240 -15.40 7.79 3.93
CA VAL A 240 -14.61 8.69 3.07
C VAL A 240 -15.11 8.54 1.62
N GLY A 241 -15.18 9.62 0.86
CA GLY A 241 -15.79 9.69 -0.50
C GLY A 241 -15.11 8.88 -1.62
N VAL A 242 -14.39 7.82 -1.28
CA VAL A 242 -13.74 6.86 -2.18
C VAL A 242 -14.75 6.20 -3.13
N GLY A 243 -15.99 5.94 -2.69
CA GLY A 243 -17.05 5.46 -3.59
C GLY A 243 -17.44 6.47 -4.68
N ALA A 244 -17.32 7.78 -4.41
CA ALA A 244 -17.50 8.82 -5.43
C ALA A 244 -16.32 8.84 -6.42
N LEU A 245 -15.10 8.54 -5.99
CA LEU A 245 -13.94 8.36 -6.88
C LEU A 245 -14.12 7.10 -7.75
N PHE A 246 -14.47 5.97 -7.16
CA PHE A 246 -14.63 4.69 -7.88
C PHE A 246 -15.82 4.67 -8.84
N SER A 247 -16.93 5.35 -8.50
CA SER A 247 -18.05 5.56 -9.43
C SER A 247 -17.76 6.58 -10.55
N GLN A 248 -16.66 7.33 -10.47
CA GLN A 248 -16.17 8.17 -11.57
C GLN A 248 -15.09 7.46 -12.41
N SER A 249 -14.20 6.72 -11.75
CA SER A 249 -13.09 5.97 -12.34
C SER A 249 -12.94 4.59 -11.69
N PRO A 250 -13.44 3.51 -12.30
CA PRO A 250 -13.22 2.15 -11.78
C PRO A 250 -11.73 1.75 -11.83
N ASP A 251 -10.94 2.34 -12.72
CA ASP A 251 -9.51 2.09 -12.82
C ASP A 251 -8.72 2.64 -11.61
N ALA A 252 -9.30 3.58 -10.85
CA ALA A 252 -8.77 3.95 -9.54
C ALA A 252 -8.83 2.78 -8.54
N ALA A 253 -9.95 2.04 -8.51
CA ALA A 253 -10.07 0.85 -7.67
C ALA A 253 -9.09 -0.25 -8.11
N LEU A 254 -9.00 -0.52 -9.43
CA LEU A 254 -8.03 -1.45 -10.00
C LEU A 254 -6.57 -1.12 -9.61
N THR A 255 -6.21 0.16 -9.68
CA THR A 255 -4.86 0.65 -9.33
C THR A 255 -4.54 0.43 -7.87
N GLN A 256 -5.47 0.80 -6.97
CA GLN A 256 -5.27 0.64 -5.53
C GLN A 256 -5.30 -0.85 -5.13
N ALA A 257 -6.08 -1.68 -5.83
CA ALA A 257 -6.14 -3.11 -5.62
C ALA A 257 -4.82 -3.80 -5.99
N ALA A 258 -4.24 -3.45 -7.13
CA ALA A 258 -2.93 -3.94 -7.54
C ALA A 258 -1.81 -3.49 -6.59
N LYS A 259 -1.84 -2.23 -6.11
CA LYS A 259 -0.90 -1.77 -5.06
C LYS A 259 -1.04 -2.57 -3.77
N LEU A 260 -2.27 -2.83 -3.33
CA LEU A 260 -2.56 -3.59 -2.11
C LEU A 260 -2.09 -5.06 -2.24
N GLU A 261 -2.20 -5.67 -3.42
CA GLU A 261 -1.63 -7.00 -3.68
C GLU A 261 -0.09 -7.00 -3.61
N VAL A 262 0.59 -5.95 -4.09
CA VAL A 262 2.05 -5.83 -3.92
C VAL A 262 2.43 -5.73 -2.45
N VAL A 263 1.69 -4.93 -1.67
CA VAL A 263 1.86 -4.84 -0.20
C VAL A 263 1.61 -6.19 0.47
N MET A 264 0.57 -6.92 0.07
CA MET A 264 0.27 -8.27 0.57
C MET A 264 1.39 -9.26 0.27
N LYS A 265 1.90 -9.28 -0.97
CA LYS A 265 3.05 -10.10 -1.38
C LYS A 265 4.31 -9.77 -0.57
N GLU A 266 4.54 -8.50 -0.23
CA GLU A 266 5.71 -8.08 0.56
C GLU A 266 5.56 -8.41 2.06
N ILE A 267 4.35 -8.27 2.63
CA ILE A 267 4.05 -8.66 4.02
C ILE A 267 4.22 -10.16 4.21
N LEU A 268 3.66 -10.98 3.31
CA LEU A 268 3.78 -12.44 3.42
C LEU A 268 5.22 -12.91 3.23
N HIS A 269 5.89 -12.54 2.13
CA HIS A 269 7.19 -13.14 1.79
C HIS A 269 8.39 -12.53 2.53
N THR A 270 8.34 -11.24 2.90
CA THR A 270 9.50 -10.56 3.53
C THR A 270 9.30 -10.28 5.01
N GLN A 271 8.07 -10.06 5.47
CA GLN A 271 7.78 -9.76 6.88
C GLN A 271 7.21 -10.96 7.64
N GLN A 272 6.67 -11.94 6.91
CA GLN A 272 6.07 -13.17 7.43
C GLN A 272 4.88 -12.94 8.40
N ASP A 273 4.27 -11.74 8.40
CA ASP A 273 3.17 -11.38 9.30
C ASP A 273 1.80 -11.82 8.74
N ILE A 274 1.47 -13.09 9.01
CA ILE A 274 0.18 -13.73 8.70
C ILE A 274 -1.01 -12.98 9.33
N ARG A 275 -0.87 -12.43 10.54
CA ARG A 275 -1.95 -11.71 11.25
C ARG A 275 -2.27 -10.41 10.51
N LYS A 276 -1.25 -9.62 10.15
CA LYS A 276 -1.41 -8.38 9.39
C LYS A 276 -2.00 -8.62 8.00
N ALA A 277 -1.65 -9.73 7.36
CA ALA A 277 -2.28 -10.21 6.12
C ALA A 277 -3.77 -10.58 6.30
N GLN A 278 -4.14 -11.26 7.39
CA GLN A 278 -5.54 -11.55 7.74
C GLN A 278 -6.35 -10.28 8.05
N GLU A 279 -5.76 -9.31 8.75
CA GLU A 279 -6.35 -8.00 9.01
C GLU A 279 -6.65 -7.26 7.68
N ILE A 280 -5.68 -7.19 6.76
CA ILE A 280 -5.89 -6.61 5.41
C ILE A 280 -7.08 -7.27 4.69
N ILE A 281 -7.18 -8.60 4.67
CA ILE A 281 -8.28 -9.33 4.02
C ILE A 281 -9.64 -9.00 4.67
N LYS A 282 -9.68 -8.87 6.01
CA LYS A 282 -10.89 -8.49 6.74
C LYS A 282 -11.34 -7.07 6.37
N GLU A 283 -10.42 -6.11 6.35
CA GLU A 283 -10.72 -4.72 5.99
C GLU A 283 -11.14 -4.60 4.52
N GLN A 284 -10.50 -5.33 3.59
CA GLN A 284 -10.95 -5.43 2.19
C GLN A 284 -12.41 -5.92 2.06
N ARG A 285 -12.81 -6.94 2.83
CA ARG A 285 -14.20 -7.44 2.85
C ARG A 285 -15.18 -6.38 3.37
N GLN A 286 -14.79 -5.59 4.37
CA GLN A 286 -15.64 -4.51 4.90
C GLN A 286 -15.76 -3.34 3.91
N ALA A 287 -14.67 -2.99 3.24
CA ALA A 287 -14.65 -1.98 2.18
C ALA A 287 -15.57 -2.35 1.00
N ILE A 288 -15.51 -3.59 0.53
CA ILE A 288 -16.37 -4.09 -0.55
C ILE A 288 -17.85 -3.98 -0.16
N ARG A 289 -18.22 -4.44 1.05
CA ARG A 289 -19.60 -4.32 1.55
C ARG A 289 -20.08 -2.87 1.62
N SER A 290 -19.24 -1.96 2.10
CA SER A 290 -19.59 -0.53 2.16
C SER A 290 -19.78 0.10 0.78
N LEU A 291 -19.07 -0.39 -0.25
CA LEU A 291 -19.26 0.03 -1.63
C LEU A 291 -20.51 -0.62 -2.26
N GLU A 292 -20.85 -1.85 -1.88
CA GLU A 292 -22.13 -2.50 -2.24
C GLU A 292 -23.33 -1.74 -1.63
N ASP A 293 -23.26 -1.35 -0.35
CA ASP A 293 -24.29 -0.49 0.30
C ASP A 293 -24.44 0.88 -0.41
N GLN A 294 -23.35 1.41 -0.97
CA GLN A 294 -23.39 2.65 -1.77
C GLN A 294 -23.97 2.42 -3.16
N LEU A 295 -23.70 1.28 -3.78
CA LEU A 295 -24.28 0.87 -5.05
C LEU A 295 -25.80 0.70 -4.93
N ASP A 296 -26.28 0.05 -3.87
CA ASP A 296 -27.70 -0.15 -3.60
C ASP A 296 -28.44 1.19 -3.42
N LYS A 297 -27.83 2.16 -2.73
CA LYS A 297 -28.37 3.53 -2.64
C LYS A 297 -28.45 4.22 -4.00
N LEU A 298 -27.45 4.06 -4.87
CA LEU A 298 -27.48 4.62 -6.23
C LEU A 298 -28.53 3.95 -7.12
N LEU A 299 -28.79 2.66 -6.92
CA LEU A 299 -29.80 1.89 -7.65
C LEU A 299 -31.25 2.37 -7.39
N LEU A 300 -31.52 3.04 -6.26
CA LEU A 300 -32.81 3.68 -5.99
C LEU A 300 -33.13 4.82 -6.99
N ASP A 301 -32.11 5.54 -7.47
CA ASP A 301 -32.21 6.65 -8.44
C ASP A 301 -31.55 6.27 -9.78
N LYS A 302 -31.87 5.07 -10.29
CA LYS A 302 -31.17 4.45 -11.44
C LYS A 302 -31.08 5.34 -12.69
N GLU A 303 -32.15 6.05 -13.06
CA GLU A 303 -32.18 6.90 -14.26
C GLU A 303 -31.17 8.05 -14.21
N LYS A 304 -30.93 8.64 -13.03
CA LYS A 304 -29.97 9.74 -12.85
C LYS A 304 -28.53 9.26 -12.72
N ASN A 305 -28.32 7.99 -12.33
CA ASN A 305 -27.02 7.49 -11.88
C ASN A 305 -26.43 6.34 -12.72
N SER A 306 -27.04 5.92 -13.83
CA SER A 306 -26.63 4.72 -14.60
C SER A 306 -25.10 4.59 -14.81
N LYS A 307 -24.42 5.64 -15.29
CA LYS A 307 -22.95 5.61 -15.51
C LYS A 307 -22.16 5.42 -14.20
N LYS A 308 -22.59 6.03 -13.09
CA LYS A 308 -21.97 5.87 -11.77
C LYS A 308 -22.19 4.46 -11.21
N ILE A 309 -23.38 3.90 -11.44
CA ILE A 309 -23.76 2.53 -11.07
C ILE A 309 -22.86 1.51 -11.79
N ASP A 310 -22.68 1.65 -13.11
CA ASP A 310 -21.88 0.72 -13.90
C ASP A 310 -20.38 0.82 -13.58
N ASN A 311 -19.86 2.05 -13.41
CA ASN A 311 -18.51 2.28 -12.91
C ASN A 311 -18.30 1.67 -11.51
N LEU A 312 -19.22 1.89 -10.56
CA LEU A 312 -19.08 1.37 -9.19
C LEU A 312 -19.17 -0.16 -9.15
N LYS A 313 -20.02 -0.78 -9.98
CA LYS A 313 -20.04 -2.24 -10.17
C LYS A 313 -18.69 -2.76 -10.67
N GLN A 314 -18.10 -2.12 -11.67
CA GLN A 314 -16.80 -2.52 -12.20
C GLN A 314 -15.68 -2.34 -11.15
N ALA A 315 -15.74 -1.27 -10.35
CA ALA A 315 -14.83 -1.09 -9.23
C ALA A 315 -14.97 -2.22 -8.18
N ILE A 316 -16.20 -2.56 -7.80
CA ILE A 316 -16.49 -3.66 -6.85
C ILE A 316 -16.02 -5.01 -7.39
N ASP A 317 -16.20 -5.28 -8.69
CA ASP A 317 -15.67 -6.49 -9.36
C ASP A 317 -14.14 -6.60 -9.27
N TYR A 318 -13.42 -5.51 -9.58
CA TYR A 318 -11.96 -5.47 -9.42
C TYR A 318 -11.54 -5.70 -7.96
N LEU A 319 -12.25 -5.12 -6.98
CA LEU A 319 -11.95 -5.32 -5.56
C LEU A 319 -12.24 -6.75 -5.10
N LYS A 320 -13.30 -7.40 -5.60
CA LYS A 320 -13.60 -8.81 -5.30
C LYS A 320 -12.52 -9.75 -5.83
N LYS A 321 -12.11 -9.58 -7.09
CA LYS A 321 -11.01 -10.37 -7.69
C LYS A 321 -9.68 -10.18 -6.95
N ALA A 322 -9.38 -8.95 -6.52
CA ALA A 322 -8.20 -8.67 -5.72
C ALA A 322 -8.28 -9.30 -4.32
N LEU A 323 -9.46 -9.28 -3.69
CA LEU A 323 -9.72 -9.94 -2.42
C LEU A 323 -9.58 -11.47 -2.51
N GLU A 324 -10.03 -12.08 -3.60
CA GLU A 324 -9.83 -13.52 -3.89
C GLU A 324 -8.34 -13.84 -4.04
N ARG A 325 -7.63 -13.11 -4.90
CA ARG A 325 -6.17 -13.26 -5.07
C ARG A 325 -5.39 -13.08 -3.76
N ASN A 326 -5.77 -12.11 -2.93
CA ASN A 326 -5.15 -11.90 -1.61
C ASN A 326 -5.43 -13.07 -0.64
N GLN A 327 -6.60 -13.71 -0.72
CA GLN A 327 -6.90 -14.93 0.04
C GLN A 327 -6.08 -16.12 -0.45
N ASP A 328 -5.92 -16.29 -1.77
CA ASP A 328 -5.10 -17.36 -2.37
C ASP A 328 -3.60 -17.19 -2.04
N LEU A 329 -3.10 -15.95 -2.01
CA LEU A 329 -1.75 -15.62 -1.55
C LEU A 329 -1.56 -16.01 -0.07
N LEU A 330 -2.51 -15.67 0.80
CA LEU A 330 -2.45 -16.06 2.22
C LEU A 330 -2.56 -17.58 2.38
N ALA A 331 -3.45 -18.25 1.65
CA ALA A 331 -3.68 -19.69 1.74
C ALA A 331 -2.47 -20.48 1.23
N SER A 332 -1.88 -20.09 0.10
CA SER A 332 -0.67 -20.72 -0.44
C SER A 332 0.53 -20.50 0.47
N TYR A 333 0.72 -19.29 1.02
CA TYR A 333 1.75 -19.01 2.02
C TYR A 333 1.55 -19.85 3.30
N THR A 334 0.32 -19.90 3.84
CA THR A 334 0.00 -20.68 5.04
C THR A 334 0.17 -22.19 4.83
N LYS A 335 -0.11 -22.69 3.62
CA LYS A 335 0.15 -24.09 3.26
C LYS A 335 1.66 -24.38 3.24
N LEU A 336 2.47 -23.51 2.63
CA LEU A 336 3.92 -23.63 2.64
C LEU A 336 4.49 -23.58 4.07
N THR A 337 4.02 -22.66 4.92
CA THR A 337 4.46 -22.59 6.33
C THR A 337 3.94 -23.76 7.17
N ASN A 338 2.78 -24.34 6.86
CA ASN A 338 2.29 -25.54 7.53
C ASN A 338 3.03 -26.82 7.08
N GLU A 339 3.60 -26.83 5.88
CA GLU A 339 4.55 -27.86 5.45
C GLU A 339 5.92 -27.70 6.18
N TYR A 340 6.19 -26.48 6.66
CA TYR A 340 7.33 -26.05 7.48
C TYR A 340 7.00 -25.79 8.97
N VAL A 341 5.96 -26.43 9.55
CA VAL A 341 5.63 -26.27 10.99
C VAL A 341 6.90 -26.39 11.83
N ILE A 342 7.26 -25.37 12.60
CA ILE A 342 8.34 -25.49 13.58
C ILE A 342 7.80 -26.40 14.69
N SER A 343 8.31 -27.63 14.76
CA SER A 343 7.87 -28.60 15.77
C SER A 343 7.99 -28.01 17.18
N PRO A 344 6.93 -28.00 18.00
CA PRO A 344 6.98 -27.45 19.36
C PRO A 344 7.96 -28.23 20.25
N ILE A 345 8.31 -29.45 19.85
CA ILE A 345 9.21 -30.37 20.55
C ILE A 345 10.57 -30.40 19.85
N CYS A 346 10.64 -30.76 18.56
CA CYS A 346 11.93 -30.90 17.87
C CYS A 346 12.71 -29.58 17.79
N SER A 347 12.05 -28.42 17.75
CA SER A 347 12.75 -27.11 17.72
C SER A 347 13.62 -26.85 18.95
N LYS A 348 13.24 -27.43 20.10
CA LYS A 348 13.96 -27.36 21.38
C LYS A 348 14.96 -28.52 21.56
N CYS A 349 15.01 -29.45 20.61
CA CYS A 349 15.85 -30.64 20.71
C CYS A 349 17.26 -30.39 20.16
N PHE A 350 18.28 -30.70 20.96
CA PHE A 350 19.69 -30.60 20.56
C PHE A 350 20.05 -31.45 19.33
N HIS A 351 19.26 -32.49 19.04
CA HIS A 351 19.51 -33.43 17.95
C HIS A 351 18.92 -33.02 16.59
N LEU A 352 18.07 -31.97 16.53
CA LEU A 352 17.45 -31.49 15.29
C LEU A 352 18.49 -30.97 14.30
N ASN A 353 18.39 -31.40 13.04
CA ASN A 353 19.14 -30.77 11.95
C ASN A 353 18.51 -29.42 11.60
N LYS A 354 19.20 -28.31 11.90
CA LYS A 354 18.72 -26.94 11.67
C LYS A 354 18.96 -26.46 10.23
N ASN A 355 19.73 -27.19 9.42
CA ASN A 355 20.01 -26.86 8.03
C ASN A 355 18.88 -27.39 7.13
N PHE A 356 17.74 -26.70 7.12
CA PHE A 356 16.60 -27.05 6.29
C PHE A 356 16.84 -26.68 4.82
N GLU A 357 16.84 -27.67 3.95
CA GLU A 357 16.84 -27.49 2.49
C GLU A 357 15.46 -27.76 1.91
N VAL A 358 15.04 -26.96 0.93
CA VAL A 358 13.75 -27.11 0.24
C VAL A 358 13.69 -28.47 -0.45
N GLY A 359 12.63 -29.24 -0.16
CA GLY A 359 12.39 -30.57 -0.74
C GLY A 359 13.10 -31.73 -0.04
N LYS A 360 13.94 -31.51 0.99
CA LYS A 360 14.50 -32.61 1.80
C LYS A 360 13.62 -32.94 3.03
N PRO A 361 13.53 -34.21 3.44
CA PRO A 361 12.76 -34.60 4.62
C PRO A 361 13.38 -34.04 5.92
N ARG A 362 12.52 -33.65 6.85
CA ARG A 362 12.89 -33.17 8.19
C ARG A 362 13.67 -34.27 8.93
N SER A 363 14.86 -33.98 9.44
CA SER A 363 15.79 -34.99 9.98
C SER A 363 16.45 -34.56 11.29
N CYS A 364 16.92 -35.53 12.07
CA CYS A 364 17.67 -35.30 13.31
C CYS A 364 18.67 -36.47 13.52
N LYS A 365 19.50 -36.42 14.56
CA LYS A 365 20.43 -37.54 14.84
C LYS A 365 19.70 -38.88 15.06
N ALA A 366 18.50 -38.84 15.64
CA ALA A 366 17.66 -40.02 15.87
C ALA A 366 16.97 -40.55 14.61
N PHE A 367 16.51 -39.68 13.70
CA PHE A 367 15.68 -40.05 12.55
C PHE A 367 16.20 -39.48 11.23
N THR A 368 16.33 -40.33 10.21
CA THR A 368 16.60 -39.92 8.82
C THR A 368 15.41 -39.15 8.22
N ARG A 369 14.18 -39.48 8.65
CA ARG A 369 12.96 -38.67 8.49
C ARG A 369 12.19 -38.71 9.80
N ILE A 370 11.98 -37.56 10.43
CA ILE A 370 11.26 -37.47 11.72
C ILE A 370 9.79 -37.87 11.49
N PRO A 371 9.21 -38.77 12.31
CA PRO A 371 7.79 -39.12 12.28
C PRO A 371 6.89 -37.89 12.49
N ASP A 372 5.74 -37.84 11.80
CA ASP A 372 4.85 -36.67 11.89
C ASP A 372 4.24 -36.48 13.29
N GLU A 373 4.03 -37.54 14.07
CA GLU A 373 3.56 -37.49 15.46
C GLU A 373 4.55 -36.73 16.36
N ILE A 374 5.84 -37.08 16.28
CA ILE A 374 6.92 -36.39 17.02
C ILE A 374 7.09 -34.95 16.49
N TRP A 375 6.95 -34.75 15.18
CA TRP A 375 7.08 -33.43 14.59
C TRP A 375 5.94 -32.48 14.99
N LYS A 376 4.70 -32.95 15.04
CA LYS A 376 3.54 -32.15 15.48
C LYS A 376 3.53 -31.90 16.99
N GLY A 377 4.18 -32.77 17.77
CA GLY A 377 4.21 -32.72 19.22
C GLY A 377 3.18 -33.64 19.89
N ASP A 378 2.61 -34.58 19.13
CA ASP A 378 1.74 -35.65 19.64
C ASP A 378 2.54 -36.69 20.45
N ASN A 379 3.87 -36.71 20.28
CA ASN A 379 4.82 -37.53 21.04
C ASN A 379 6.06 -36.70 21.41
N ASP A 380 6.44 -36.69 22.69
CA ASP A 380 7.54 -35.87 23.22
C ASP A 380 8.95 -36.42 22.97
N HIS A 381 9.04 -37.65 22.45
CA HIS A 381 10.26 -38.40 22.23
C HIS A 381 11.19 -38.49 23.47
N GLN A 382 10.65 -38.35 24.70
CA GLN A 382 11.42 -38.57 25.94
C GLN A 382 11.60 -40.05 26.28
N ARG A 383 11.00 -40.95 25.49
CA ARG A 383 11.13 -42.41 25.60
C ARG A 383 11.57 -42.99 24.26
N PRO A 384 12.23 -44.17 24.23
CA PRO A 384 12.61 -44.85 23.00
C PRO A 384 11.40 -45.04 22.07
N TYR A 385 11.59 -44.69 20.80
CA TYR A 385 10.57 -44.80 19.75
C TYR A 385 10.95 -45.90 18.75
N PRO A 386 10.00 -46.73 18.24
CA PRO A 386 10.33 -47.95 17.49
C PRO A 386 11.22 -47.81 16.24
N SER A 387 11.34 -46.60 15.67
CA SER A 387 12.14 -46.29 14.49
C SER A 387 13.31 -45.32 14.75
N ASP A 388 13.64 -45.06 16.02
CA ASP A 388 14.78 -44.22 16.38
C ASP A 388 16.11 -45.01 16.45
N LYS A 389 17.22 -44.28 16.61
CA LYS A 389 18.58 -44.84 16.71
C LYS A 389 19.06 -44.97 18.17
N GLY A 390 18.15 -45.20 19.12
CA GLY A 390 18.44 -45.18 20.56
C GLY A 390 18.75 -43.77 21.11
N ILE A 391 18.34 -42.72 20.40
CA ILE A 391 18.57 -41.32 20.76
C ILE A 391 17.20 -40.69 21.03
N ILE A 392 16.96 -40.25 22.26
CA ILE A 392 15.74 -39.57 22.71
C ILE A 392 15.87 -38.04 22.66
N PHE A 393 14.78 -37.33 22.93
CA PHE A 393 14.78 -35.88 23.12
C PHE A 393 15.78 -35.45 24.20
N LYS A 394 16.55 -34.40 23.90
CA LYS A 394 17.38 -33.66 24.87
C LYS A 394 17.18 -32.16 24.66
N SER A 395 16.89 -31.42 25.72
CA SER A 395 16.72 -29.97 25.61
C SER A 395 18.02 -29.26 25.23
N ILE A 396 17.91 -28.15 24.53
CA ILE A 396 19.03 -27.23 24.27
C ILE A 396 19.41 -26.48 25.57
N ASP A 397 18.46 -26.28 26.49
CA ASP A 397 18.65 -25.52 27.73
C ASP A 397 19.33 -26.32 28.87
N GLU A 398 19.69 -27.59 28.62
CA GLU A 398 20.31 -28.53 29.57
C GLU A 398 21.81 -28.77 29.24
N GLN A 399 22.54 -27.70 28.92
CA GLN A 399 23.98 -27.67 28.64
C GLN A 399 24.69 -26.50 29.30
#